data_AF-A0A9Q9JA44-F1
#
_entry.id   AF-A0A9Q9JA44-F1
#
_cell.length_a   1.000
_cell.length_b   1.000
_cell.length_c   1.000
_cell.angle_alpha   90.00
_cell.angle_beta   90.00
_cell.angle_gamma   90.00
#
_symmetry.space_group_name_H-M   'P 1'
#
loop_
_entity.id
_entity.type
_entity.pdbx_description
1 polymer ?
#
loop_
_entity_poly.entity_id
_entity_poly.type
_entity_poly.pdbx_seq_one_letter_code
_entity_poly.pdbx_strand_id
1 'polypeptide(L)'
;MNKLMGINTGIIKSATGVLALALKAHSASCSESLIYLPPDRLQSLLFAVFSGYRRLQMMFREDAEGVREQVIAQSEALNSRIPVVTLDEVQQPDVALRTIDFVMKPYQERVTFLFFLQNDSVVAIDLALTQMEYLLGLLLTTIQKTEDRDFISLALRENDFIPFYTVDFMPANGEGIKYNQFDVPAWKSAALDDFYSLLIVQDNGDIPCGVIIKAVPGIEPSRVNAIGELLLNNNSLLIPYRQHTMTFEYEKMDPAAIVEERESLLKAHIKHRQAKIDLSAR
;
A
#
# COMPACT_ATOMS: atom_id res chain seq x y z
N MET A 1 23.80 4.79 13.49
CA MET A 1 22.55 4.97 12.75
C MET A 1 22.77 4.47 11.34
N ASN A 2 21.96 3.54 10.86
CA ASN A 2 22.18 2.85 9.58
C ASN A 2 21.60 3.69 8.43
N LYS A 3 22.14 4.91 8.27
CA LYS A 3 21.74 5.83 7.20
C LYS A 3 22.04 5.19 5.84
N LEU A 4 21.06 5.19 4.95
CA LEU A 4 21.23 4.70 3.58
C LEU A 4 22.22 5.58 2.82
N MET A 5 23.26 4.93 2.29
CA MET A 5 24.32 5.57 1.50
C MET A 5 24.36 5.06 0.05
N GLY A 6 23.77 3.91 -0.24
CA GLY A 6 23.60 3.37 -1.58
C GLY A 6 22.60 2.23 -1.58
N ILE A 7 21.95 1.99 -2.71
CA ILE A 7 20.93 0.95 -2.85
C ILE A 7 20.91 0.41 -4.27
N ASN A 8 20.65 -0.88 -4.39
CA ASN A 8 20.46 -1.55 -5.67
C ASN A 8 19.41 -2.66 -5.53
N THR A 9 18.81 -3.04 -6.64
CA THR A 9 17.72 -4.01 -6.69
C THR A 9 17.91 -4.98 -7.85
N GLY A 10 17.56 -6.24 -7.61
CA GLY A 10 17.55 -7.31 -8.60
C GLY A 10 16.24 -8.08 -8.56
N ILE A 11 15.96 -8.87 -9.58
CA ILE A 11 14.76 -9.70 -9.65
C ILE A 11 15.16 -11.17 -9.66
N ILE A 12 14.51 -11.95 -8.80
CA ILE A 12 14.62 -13.41 -8.78
C ILE A 12 13.38 -13.97 -9.47
N LYS A 13 13.58 -14.68 -10.58
CA LYS A 13 12.52 -15.31 -11.36
C LYS A 13 12.60 -16.83 -11.31
N SER A 14 11.45 -17.47 -11.50
CA SER A 14 11.30 -18.89 -11.80
C SER A 14 10.61 -19.06 -13.15
N ALA A 15 10.44 -20.31 -13.59
CA ALA A 15 9.63 -20.62 -14.78
C ALA A 15 8.15 -20.19 -14.63
N THR A 16 7.66 -20.03 -13.40
CA THR A 16 6.25 -19.71 -13.10
C THR A 16 6.02 -18.24 -12.74
N GLY A 17 7.05 -17.39 -12.81
CA GLY A 17 6.93 -15.95 -12.51
C GLY A 17 7.98 -15.44 -11.52
N VAL A 18 7.80 -14.20 -11.08
CA VAL A 18 8.69 -13.52 -10.13
C VAL A 18 8.54 -14.11 -8.72
N LEU A 19 9.65 -14.57 -8.13
CA LEU A 19 9.67 -15.14 -6.78
C LEU A 19 9.94 -14.08 -5.71
N ALA A 20 10.85 -13.15 -5.98
CA ALA A 20 11.23 -12.09 -5.06
C ALA A 20 11.99 -10.96 -5.76
N LEU A 21 12.01 -9.79 -5.13
CA LEU A 21 12.96 -8.72 -5.42
C LEU A 21 14.12 -8.81 -4.43
N ALA A 22 15.36 -8.86 -4.92
CA ALA A 22 16.55 -8.70 -4.11
C ALA A 22 16.78 -7.20 -3.89
N LEU A 23 16.92 -6.76 -2.64
CA LEU A 23 17.27 -5.39 -2.28
C LEU A 23 18.59 -5.43 -1.53
N LYS A 24 19.59 -4.74 -2.07
CA LYS A 24 20.90 -4.61 -1.45
C LYS A 24 21.13 -3.15 -1.09
N ALA A 25 21.40 -2.90 0.19
CA ALA A 25 21.61 -1.57 0.73
C ALA A 25 23.00 -1.45 1.34
N HIS A 26 23.65 -0.32 1.08
CA HIS A 26 24.89 0.09 1.71
C HIS A 26 24.60 1.18 2.74
N SER A 27 25.06 0.99 3.97
CA SER A 27 24.80 1.91 5.07
C SER A 27 26.05 2.73 5.45
N ALA A 28 25.86 3.80 6.22
CA ALA A 28 26.95 4.66 6.69
C ALA A 28 27.99 3.94 7.59
N SER A 29 27.66 2.77 8.16
CA SER A 29 28.61 1.91 8.88
C SER A 29 29.49 1.06 7.96
N CYS A 30 29.45 1.29 6.64
CA CYS A 30 30.10 0.47 5.61
C CYS A 30 29.64 -0.99 5.60
N SER A 31 28.52 -1.32 6.25
CA SER A 31 27.90 -2.63 6.16
C SER A 31 26.91 -2.66 4.99
N GLU A 32 27.03 -3.72 4.19
CA GLU A 32 26.02 -4.08 3.19
C GLU A 32 24.97 -4.98 3.84
N SER A 33 23.73 -4.84 3.39
CA SER A 33 22.61 -5.69 3.79
C SER A 33 21.88 -6.14 2.53
N LEU A 34 21.72 -7.44 2.38
CA LEU A 34 20.96 -8.07 1.31
C LEU A 34 19.70 -8.68 1.92
N ILE A 35 18.55 -8.38 1.32
CA ILE A 35 17.25 -8.93 1.71
C ILE A 35 16.48 -9.36 0.48
N TYR A 36 15.66 -10.41 0.61
CA TYR A 36 14.76 -10.87 -0.44
C TYR A 36 13.31 -10.58 -0.07
N LEU A 37 12.62 -9.81 -0.93
CA LEU A 37 11.25 -9.38 -0.74
C LEU A 37 10.33 -10.20 -1.64
N PRO A 38 9.57 -11.18 -1.10
CA PRO A 38 8.51 -11.82 -1.86
C PRO A 38 7.43 -10.80 -2.26
N PRO A 39 6.56 -11.11 -3.25
CA PRO A 39 5.66 -10.12 -3.85
C PRO A 39 4.75 -9.37 -2.85
N ASP A 40 4.26 -10.06 -1.82
CA ASP A 40 3.41 -9.47 -0.77
C ASP A 40 4.20 -8.50 0.14
N ARG A 41 5.44 -8.83 0.47
CA ARG A 41 6.33 -7.93 1.22
C ARG A 41 6.80 -6.75 0.37
N LEU A 42 7.03 -6.97 -0.93
CA LEU A 42 7.34 -5.89 -1.87
C LEU A 42 6.18 -4.89 -1.98
N GLN A 43 4.92 -5.37 -2.03
CA GLN A 43 3.75 -4.49 -2.00
C GLN A 43 3.71 -3.64 -0.73
N SER A 44 4.04 -4.22 0.42
CA SER A 44 4.11 -3.48 1.69
C SER A 44 5.21 -2.41 1.68
N LEU A 45 6.38 -2.72 1.12
CA LEU A 45 7.46 -1.75 0.90
C LEU A 45 7.02 -0.63 -0.04
N LEU A 46 6.40 -0.95 -1.18
CA LEU A 46 5.91 0.06 -2.13
C LEU A 46 4.90 0.97 -1.48
N PHE A 47 3.97 0.44 -0.69
CA PHE A 47 3.00 1.25 0.02
C PHE A 47 3.70 2.27 0.94
N ALA A 48 4.73 1.84 1.68
CA ALA A 48 5.53 2.70 2.53
C ALA A 48 6.33 3.75 1.73
N VAL A 49 6.91 3.37 0.58
CA VAL A 49 7.64 4.29 -0.29
C VAL A 49 6.69 5.33 -0.92
N PHE A 50 5.52 4.93 -1.39
CA PHE A 50 4.48 5.85 -1.88
C PHE A 50 3.98 6.78 -0.78
N SER A 51 3.82 6.28 0.45
CA SER A 51 3.52 7.13 1.62
C SER A 51 4.62 8.16 1.89
N GLY A 52 5.88 7.72 1.92
CA GLY A 52 7.04 8.61 2.07
C GLY A 52 7.14 9.65 0.95
N TYR A 53 6.87 9.23 -0.29
CA TYR A 53 6.85 10.13 -1.45
C TYR A 53 5.73 11.17 -1.36
N ARG A 54 4.52 10.81 -0.92
CA ARG A 54 3.44 11.79 -0.67
C ARG A 54 3.84 12.82 0.37
N ARG A 55 4.56 12.41 1.43
CA ARG A 55 5.08 13.34 2.44
C ARG A 55 6.17 14.26 1.86
N LEU A 56 7.05 13.74 1.02
CA LEU A 56 8.00 14.55 0.25
C LEU A 56 7.27 15.59 -0.64
N GLN A 57 6.18 15.20 -1.30
CA GLN A 57 5.36 16.14 -2.09
C GLN A 57 4.74 17.26 -1.23
N MET A 58 4.42 17.00 0.04
CA MET A 58 4.00 18.06 0.95
C MET A 58 5.14 19.03 1.26
N MET A 59 6.36 18.53 1.48
CA MET A 59 7.54 19.38 1.66
C MET A 59 7.80 20.27 0.43
N PHE A 60 7.64 19.73 -0.79
CA PHE A 60 7.76 20.51 -2.02
C PHE A 60 6.74 21.66 -2.13
N ARG A 61 5.56 21.54 -1.49
CA ARG A 61 4.58 22.63 -1.44
C ARG A 61 5.00 23.76 -0.51
N GLU A 62 5.84 23.47 0.48
CA GLU A 62 6.32 24.44 1.47
C GLU A 62 7.61 25.13 0.99
N ASP A 63 8.57 24.37 0.44
CA ASP A 63 9.83 24.87 -0.10
C ASP A 63 10.25 24.08 -1.34
N ALA A 64 9.79 24.51 -2.52
CA ALA A 64 10.01 23.77 -3.75
C ALA A 64 11.49 23.70 -4.17
N GLU A 65 12.24 24.80 -4.06
CA GLU A 65 13.62 24.89 -4.53
C GLU A 65 14.59 24.21 -3.56
N GLY A 66 14.47 24.48 -2.25
CA GLY A 66 15.36 23.87 -1.26
C GLY A 66 15.20 22.35 -1.19
N VAL A 67 13.97 21.85 -1.29
CA VAL A 67 13.71 20.40 -1.35
C VAL A 67 14.26 19.80 -2.64
N ARG A 68 14.14 20.49 -3.78
CA ARG A 68 14.68 20.00 -5.07
C ARG A 68 16.19 19.85 -5.01
N GLU A 69 16.90 20.85 -4.52
CA GLU A 69 18.37 20.80 -4.37
C GLU A 69 18.80 19.61 -3.50
N GLN A 70 18.10 19.37 -2.38
CA GLN A 70 18.37 18.23 -1.52
C GLN A 70 18.09 16.88 -2.19
N VAL A 71 16.98 16.76 -2.93
CA VAL A 71 16.64 15.53 -3.68
C VAL A 71 17.72 15.21 -4.70
N ILE A 72 18.20 16.22 -5.46
CA ILE A 72 19.28 16.05 -6.44
C ILE A 72 20.56 15.58 -5.72
N ALA A 73 21.00 16.31 -4.69
CA ALA A 73 22.23 15.99 -3.97
C ALA A 73 22.20 14.59 -3.31
N GLN A 74 21.06 14.19 -2.73
CA GLN A 74 20.90 12.85 -2.14
C GLN A 74 20.86 11.76 -3.22
N SER A 75 20.23 12.01 -4.37
CA SER A 75 20.18 11.07 -5.49
C SER A 75 21.57 10.82 -6.08
N GLU A 76 22.36 11.88 -6.28
CA GLU A 76 23.75 11.78 -6.70
C GLU A 76 24.60 11.00 -5.68
N ALA A 77 24.41 11.28 -4.39
CA ALA A 77 25.11 10.57 -3.32
C ALA A 77 24.80 9.06 -3.34
N LEU A 78 23.53 8.68 -3.50
CA LEU A 78 23.10 7.27 -3.61
C LEU A 78 23.68 6.59 -4.86
N ASN A 79 23.65 7.29 -6.01
CA ASN A 79 24.21 6.80 -7.27
C ASN A 79 25.73 6.56 -7.20
N SER A 80 26.45 7.34 -6.39
CA SER A 80 27.91 7.19 -6.25
C SER A 80 28.35 5.94 -5.48
N ARG A 81 27.41 5.23 -4.83
CA ARG A 81 27.70 4.09 -3.94
C ARG A 81 26.75 2.91 -4.15
N ILE A 82 26.32 2.69 -5.39
CA ILE A 82 25.41 1.59 -5.73
C ILE A 82 26.11 0.26 -5.38
N PRO A 83 25.57 -0.55 -4.44
CA PRO A 83 26.14 -1.85 -4.14
C PRO A 83 25.91 -2.82 -5.31
N VAL A 84 26.85 -3.72 -5.53
CA VAL A 84 26.75 -4.73 -6.59
C VAL A 84 25.83 -5.86 -6.12
N VAL A 85 24.75 -6.11 -6.85
CA VAL A 85 23.96 -7.35 -6.73
C VAL A 85 24.62 -8.39 -7.63
N THR A 86 25.14 -9.47 -7.06
CA THR A 86 25.87 -10.50 -7.81
C THR A 86 24.91 -11.48 -8.48
N LEU A 87 25.40 -12.21 -9.48
CA LEU A 87 24.61 -13.24 -10.14
C LEU A 87 24.26 -14.39 -9.17
N ASP A 88 25.20 -14.78 -8.30
CA ASP A 88 24.99 -15.84 -7.31
C ASP A 88 23.90 -15.45 -6.30
N GLU A 89 23.89 -14.19 -5.84
CA GLU A 89 22.86 -13.65 -4.95
C GLU A 89 21.44 -13.73 -5.55
N VAL A 90 21.32 -13.80 -6.88
CA VAL A 90 20.03 -13.88 -7.59
C VAL A 90 19.69 -15.32 -8.01
N GLN A 91 20.69 -16.11 -8.43
CA GLN A 91 20.49 -17.48 -8.90
C GLN A 91 20.43 -18.51 -7.77
N GLN A 92 21.08 -18.23 -6.64
CA GLN A 92 21.11 -19.09 -5.46
C GLN A 92 20.73 -18.27 -4.22
N PRO A 93 19.48 -17.75 -4.15
CA PRO A 93 19.08 -16.89 -3.06
C PRO A 93 19.07 -17.64 -1.73
N ASP A 94 19.70 -17.05 -0.72
CA ASP A 94 19.63 -17.56 0.64
C ASP A 94 18.23 -17.32 1.24
N VAL A 95 17.48 -18.39 1.42
CA VAL A 95 16.13 -18.36 1.98
C VAL A 95 16.11 -17.77 3.40
N ALA A 96 17.22 -17.85 4.14
CA ALA A 96 17.36 -17.24 5.46
C ALA A 96 17.19 -15.70 5.43
N LEU A 97 17.51 -15.06 4.30
CA LEU A 97 17.41 -13.62 4.09
C LEU A 97 16.05 -13.18 3.50
N ARG A 98 15.10 -14.12 3.40
CA ARG A 98 13.73 -13.80 2.98
C ARG A 98 13.05 -12.95 4.04
N THR A 99 12.46 -11.84 3.62
CA THR A 99 11.62 -11.00 4.47
C THR A 99 10.32 -11.72 4.78
N ILE A 100 10.03 -11.91 6.06
CA ILE A 100 8.77 -12.49 6.56
C ILE A 100 7.81 -11.39 7.03
N ASP A 101 8.33 -10.26 7.53
CA ASP A 101 7.52 -9.12 7.91
C ASP A 101 8.24 -7.78 7.65
N PHE A 102 7.46 -6.71 7.57
CA PHE A 102 7.91 -5.37 7.25
C PHE A 102 7.18 -4.31 8.06
N VAL A 103 7.93 -3.39 8.65
CA VAL A 103 7.40 -2.25 9.41
C VAL A 103 8.07 -0.95 8.97
N MET A 104 7.25 0.08 8.77
CA MET A 104 7.71 1.45 8.59
C MET A 104 7.58 2.23 9.90
N LYS A 105 8.63 2.96 10.29
CA LYS A 105 8.57 3.95 11.38
C LYS A 105 8.77 5.36 10.78
N PRO A 106 7.71 6.18 10.72
CA PRO A 106 7.82 7.55 10.23
C PRO A 106 8.36 8.50 11.32
N TYR A 107 9.22 9.43 10.91
CA TYR A 107 9.66 10.60 11.68
C TYR A 107 9.46 11.85 10.82
N GLN A 108 9.62 13.06 11.38
CA GLN A 108 9.32 14.32 10.69
C GLN A 108 9.94 14.41 9.28
N GLU A 109 11.25 14.23 9.14
CA GLU A 109 11.98 14.33 7.86
C GLU A 109 12.64 13.01 7.43
N ARG A 110 12.35 11.93 8.15
CA ARG A 110 13.00 10.63 7.95
C ARG A 110 12.02 9.49 8.09
N VAL A 111 12.41 8.34 7.57
CA VAL A 111 11.70 7.08 7.75
C VAL A 111 12.72 5.99 8.04
N THR A 112 12.39 5.09 8.96
CA THR A 112 13.12 3.84 9.14
C THR A 112 12.28 2.69 8.61
N PHE A 113 12.86 1.91 7.71
CA PHE A 113 12.32 0.63 7.27
C PHE A 113 12.94 -0.50 8.08
N LEU A 114 12.09 -1.37 8.62
CA LEU A 114 12.48 -2.55 9.38
C LEU A 114 12.02 -3.79 8.63
N PHE A 115 12.98 -4.63 8.24
CA PHE A 115 12.75 -5.91 7.58
C PHE A 115 13.05 -7.02 8.57
N PHE A 116 12.04 -7.83 8.87
CA PHE A 116 12.18 -9.02 9.71
C PHE A 116 12.41 -10.20 8.78
N LEU A 117 13.55 -10.86 8.93
CA LEU A 117 13.97 -11.93 8.04
C LEU A 117 13.64 -13.30 8.63
N GLN A 118 13.62 -14.31 7.77
CA GLN A 118 13.29 -15.70 8.13
C GLN A 118 14.28 -16.30 9.15
N ASN A 119 15.50 -15.78 9.24
CA ASN A 119 16.50 -16.17 10.24
C ASN A 119 16.42 -15.37 11.56
N ASP A 120 15.28 -14.73 11.82
CA ASP A 120 15.01 -13.87 12.99
C ASP A 120 15.86 -12.60 13.08
N SER A 121 16.72 -12.33 12.09
CA SER A 121 17.46 -11.07 12.04
C SER A 121 16.58 -9.92 11.58
N VAL A 122 16.92 -8.71 12.03
CA VAL A 122 16.23 -7.48 11.65
C VAL A 122 17.20 -6.55 10.94
N VAL A 123 16.88 -6.21 9.69
CA VAL A 123 17.61 -5.20 8.92
C VAL A 123 16.87 -3.87 9.04
N ALA A 124 17.56 -2.86 9.55
CA ALA A 124 17.05 -1.50 9.67
C ALA A 124 17.74 -0.57 8.65
N ILE A 125 16.95 0.11 7.82
CA ILE A 125 17.41 1.09 6.85
C ILE A 125 16.81 2.45 7.18
N ASP A 126 17.66 3.45 7.48
CA ASP A 126 17.23 4.81 7.76
C ASP A 126 17.37 5.69 6.51
N LEU A 127 16.27 6.31 6.07
CA LEU A 127 16.22 7.17 4.89
C LEU A 127 15.75 8.57 5.26
N ALA A 128 16.27 9.58 4.56
CA ALA A 128 15.64 10.90 4.52
C ALA A 128 14.43 10.88 3.57
N LEU A 129 13.42 11.72 3.81
CA LEU A 129 12.28 11.84 2.89
C LEU A 129 12.73 12.25 1.48
N THR A 130 13.78 13.06 1.37
CA THR A 130 14.37 13.47 0.09
C THR A 130 15.06 12.34 -0.68
N GLN A 131 15.29 11.18 -0.06
CA GLN A 131 15.76 9.97 -0.74
C GLN A 131 14.60 9.12 -1.32
N MET A 132 13.34 9.45 -1.01
CA MET A 132 12.17 8.65 -1.41
C MET A 132 11.93 8.65 -2.92
N GLU A 133 12.17 9.78 -3.60
CA GLU A 133 12.01 9.88 -5.05
C GLU A 133 12.95 8.92 -5.78
N TYR A 134 14.22 8.90 -5.39
CA TYR A 134 15.21 7.95 -5.94
C TYR A 134 14.79 6.49 -5.72
N LEU A 135 14.42 6.15 -4.48
CA LEU A 135 14.01 4.79 -4.14
C LEU A 135 12.75 4.36 -4.91
N LEU A 136 11.76 5.24 -5.02
CA LEU A 136 10.55 4.98 -5.79
C LEU A 136 10.91 4.72 -7.26
N GLY A 137 11.72 5.59 -7.88
CA GLY A 137 12.17 5.42 -9.26
C GLY A 137 12.92 4.12 -9.51
N LEU A 138 13.81 3.73 -8.59
CA LEU A 138 14.54 2.47 -8.63
C LEU A 138 13.59 1.26 -8.58
N LEU A 139 12.68 1.22 -7.59
CA LEU A 139 11.73 0.12 -7.42
C LEU A 139 10.80 0.00 -8.63
N LEU A 140 10.22 1.11 -9.09
CA LEU A 140 9.34 1.11 -10.27
C LEU A 140 10.07 0.61 -11.51
N THR A 141 11.30 1.08 -11.75
CA THR A 141 12.11 0.63 -12.88
C THR A 141 12.39 -0.88 -12.80
N THR A 142 12.77 -1.39 -11.63
CA THR A 142 13.05 -2.82 -11.43
C THR A 142 11.80 -3.68 -11.61
N ILE A 143 10.65 -3.24 -11.09
CA ILE A 143 9.36 -3.93 -11.23
C ILE A 143 8.92 -3.95 -12.70
N GLN A 144 9.01 -2.83 -13.40
CA GLN A 144 8.62 -2.75 -14.82
C GLN A 144 9.49 -3.63 -15.72
N LYS A 145 10.79 -3.73 -15.44
CA LYS A 145 11.73 -4.63 -16.15
C LYS A 145 11.41 -6.12 -15.98
N THR A 146 10.48 -6.49 -15.10
CA THR A 146 10.06 -7.89 -14.99
C THR A 146 9.23 -8.35 -16.18
N GLU A 147 8.50 -7.45 -16.85
CA GLU A 147 7.52 -7.76 -17.91
C GLU A 147 6.42 -8.76 -17.47
N ASP A 148 6.32 -9.03 -16.17
CA ASP A 148 5.33 -9.91 -15.57
C ASP A 148 4.12 -9.07 -15.14
N ARG A 149 3.05 -9.10 -15.94
CA ARG A 149 1.88 -8.24 -15.74
C ARG A 149 1.19 -8.48 -14.40
N ASP A 150 1.12 -9.73 -13.96
CA ASP A 150 0.46 -10.09 -12.70
C ASP A 150 1.28 -9.59 -11.52
N PHE A 151 2.59 -9.75 -11.58
CA PHE A 151 3.52 -9.20 -10.58
C PHE A 151 3.47 -7.67 -10.53
N ILE A 152 3.53 -7.00 -11.69
CA ILE A 152 3.45 -5.53 -11.78
C ILE A 152 2.12 -5.03 -11.19
N SER A 153 1.01 -5.68 -11.54
CA SER A 153 -0.31 -5.36 -11.01
C SER A 153 -0.36 -5.53 -9.49
N LEU A 154 0.08 -6.69 -8.97
CA LEU A 154 0.11 -6.96 -7.53
C LEU A 154 0.94 -5.93 -6.75
N ALA A 155 2.11 -5.56 -7.27
CA ALA A 155 3.01 -4.62 -6.64
C ALA A 155 2.42 -3.19 -6.59
N LEU A 156 1.72 -2.77 -7.65
CA LEU A 156 1.29 -1.37 -7.82
C LEU A 156 -0.15 -1.09 -7.40
N ARG A 157 -1.03 -2.09 -7.32
CA ARG A 157 -2.49 -1.90 -7.22
C ARG A 157 -3.02 -1.31 -5.91
N GLU A 158 -2.30 -1.41 -4.80
CA GLU A 158 -2.81 -1.10 -3.45
C GLU A 158 -1.84 -0.16 -2.70
N ASN A 159 -1.49 0.98 -3.30
CA ASN A 159 -0.51 1.94 -2.74
C ASN A 159 -1.12 3.29 -2.30
N ASP A 160 -2.40 3.47 -2.56
CA ASP A 160 -3.18 4.69 -2.38
C ASP A 160 -4.45 4.48 -1.55
N PHE A 161 -4.75 3.24 -1.16
CA PHE A 161 -5.85 2.90 -0.26
C PHE A 161 -5.54 1.66 0.60
N ILE A 162 -6.32 1.49 1.65
CA ILE A 162 -6.35 0.31 2.53
C ILE A 162 -7.81 -0.05 2.79
N PRO A 163 -8.23 -1.31 2.57
CA PRO A 163 -9.55 -1.75 3.01
C PRO A 163 -9.58 -1.89 4.54
N PHE A 164 -10.65 -1.39 5.16
CA PHE A 164 -10.77 -1.34 6.63
C PHE A 164 -11.94 -2.21 7.13
N TYR A 165 -13.10 -2.10 6.50
CA TYR A 165 -14.24 -3.02 6.70
C TYR A 165 -14.86 -3.44 5.36
N THR A 166 -15.33 -4.68 5.26
CA THR A 166 -16.36 -5.06 4.30
C THR A 166 -17.67 -5.30 5.03
N VAL A 167 -18.78 -4.94 4.39
CA VAL A 167 -20.13 -5.04 4.97
C VAL A 167 -21.04 -5.71 3.97
N ASP A 168 -21.79 -6.68 4.46
CA ASP A 168 -22.92 -7.32 3.77
C ASP A 168 -24.20 -6.88 4.50
N PHE A 169 -24.98 -6.06 3.82
CA PHE A 169 -26.24 -5.49 4.33
C PHE A 169 -27.42 -6.44 4.15
N MET A 170 -27.30 -7.45 3.30
CA MET A 170 -28.37 -8.37 2.96
C MET A 170 -27.83 -9.81 2.97
N PRO A 171 -27.37 -10.29 4.14
CA PRO A 171 -26.88 -11.66 4.25
C PRO A 171 -28.05 -12.63 4.04
N ALA A 172 -27.72 -13.82 3.54
CA ALA A 172 -28.70 -14.89 3.37
C ALA A 172 -29.42 -15.21 4.68
N ASN A 173 -30.67 -15.68 4.58
CA ASN A 173 -31.47 -16.23 5.69
C ASN A 173 -31.93 -15.25 6.78
N GLY A 174 -32.00 -13.94 6.49
CA GLY A 174 -32.54 -12.95 7.44
C GLY A 174 -31.63 -12.67 8.63
N GLU A 175 -30.34 -12.97 8.50
CA GLU A 175 -29.34 -12.59 9.47
C GLU A 175 -29.18 -11.05 9.49
N GLY A 176 -28.81 -10.48 10.64
CA GLY A 176 -28.48 -9.06 10.73
C GLY A 176 -27.21 -8.73 9.92
N ILE A 177 -26.97 -7.45 9.64
CA ILE A 177 -25.81 -6.95 8.87
C ILE A 177 -24.51 -7.66 9.29
N LYS A 178 -23.82 -8.25 8.32
CA LYS A 178 -22.50 -8.86 8.52
C LYS A 178 -21.41 -7.88 8.15
N TYR A 179 -20.29 -7.96 8.86
CA TYR A 179 -19.09 -7.22 8.47
C TYR A 179 -17.85 -8.05 8.74
N ASN A 180 -16.77 -7.73 8.02
CA ASN A 180 -15.43 -8.24 8.26
C ASN A 180 -14.46 -7.06 8.43
N GLN A 181 -13.57 -7.13 9.41
CA GLN A 181 -12.53 -6.13 9.64
C GLN A 181 -11.21 -6.66 9.09
N PHE A 182 -10.46 -5.80 8.40
CA PHE A 182 -9.11 -6.14 7.98
C PHE A 182 -8.12 -5.91 9.11
N ASP A 183 -7.20 -6.86 9.30
CA ASP A 183 -6.05 -6.69 10.19
C ASP A 183 -5.00 -5.84 9.47
N VAL A 184 -5.01 -4.55 9.75
CA VAL A 184 -4.12 -3.56 9.13
C VAL A 184 -3.07 -3.15 10.15
N PRO A 185 -1.77 -3.29 9.84
CA PRO A 185 -0.72 -2.80 10.72
C PRO A 185 -0.89 -1.31 11.03
N ALA A 186 -0.70 -0.92 12.30
CA ALA A 186 -0.92 0.46 12.75
C ALA A 186 -0.14 1.49 11.91
N TRP A 187 1.11 1.17 11.52
CA TRP A 187 1.93 2.04 10.67
C TRP A 187 1.33 2.25 9.28
N LYS A 188 0.66 1.24 8.73
CA LYS A 188 0.02 1.28 7.41
C LYS A 188 -1.26 2.11 7.50
N SER A 189 -2.09 1.87 8.53
CA SER A 189 -3.30 2.67 8.79
C SER A 189 -2.98 4.16 8.99
N ALA A 190 -1.91 4.48 9.73
CA ALA A 190 -1.50 5.86 9.99
C ALA A 190 -0.91 6.59 8.76
N ALA A 191 -0.70 5.91 7.63
CA ALA A 191 -0.13 6.51 6.42
C ALA A 191 -1.16 7.18 5.50
N LEU A 192 -2.45 7.04 5.82
CA LEU A 192 -3.59 7.60 5.12
C LEU A 192 -4.52 8.20 6.17
N ASP A 193 -5.26 9.26 5.84
CA ASP A 193 -6.06 10.02 6.81
C ASP A 193 -7.57 9.92 6.54
N ASP A 194 -7.96 9.86 5.27
CA ASP A 194 -9.36 9.98 4.87
C ASP A 194 -10.05 8.62 4.79
N PHE A 195 -11.19 8.50 5.47
CA PHE A 195 -12.10 7.36 5.33
C PHE A 195 -13.12 7.61 4.22
N TYR A 196 -13.42 6.57 3.45
CA TYR A 196 -14.44 6.59 2.42
C TYR A 196 -15.38 5.41 2.59
N SER A 197 -16.67 5.71 2.44
CA SER A 197 -17.72 4.72 2.28
C SER A 197 -17.86 4.39 0.81
N LEU A 198 -17.73 3.11 0.43
CA LEU A 198 -18.03 2.61 -0.91
C LEU A 198 -19.25 1.70 -0.82
N LEU A 199 -20.30 2.03 -1.56
CA LEU A 199 -21.51 1.22 -1.69
C LEU A 199 -21.48 0.53 -3.06
N ILE A 200 -21.81 -0.76 -3.06
CA ILE A 200 -21.92 -1.55 -4.29
C ILE A 200 -23.40 -1.62 -4.63
N VAL A 201 -23.79 -1.01 -5.74
CA VAL A 201 -25.18 -0.83 -6.16
C VAL A 201 -25.46 -1.70 -7.37
N GLN A 202 -26.49 -2.55 -7.27
CA GLN A 202 -26.96 -3.42 -8.34
C GLN A 202 -27.82 -2.66 -9.37
N ASP A 203 -28.02 -3.24 -10.55
CA ASP A 203 -28.83 -2.66 -11.63
C ASP A 203 -30.28 -2.35 -11.24
N ASN A 204 -30.84 -3.09 -10.29
CA ASN A 204 -32.18 -2.88 -9.76
C ASN A 204 -32.25 -1.76 -8.69
N GLY A 205 -31.12 -1.12 -8.38
CA GLY A 205 -31.00 -0.09 -7.34
C GLY A 205 -30.72 -0.63 -5.94
N ASP A 206 -30.66 -1.95 -5.75
CA ASP A 206 -30.36 -2.54 -4.45
C ASP A 206 -28.90 -2.30 -4.05
N ILE A 207 -28.69 -2.15 -2.74
CA ILE A 207 -27.36 -1.95 -2.14
C ILE A 207 -27.07 -3.12 -1.20
N PRO A 208 -26.66 -4.29 -1.74
CA PRO A 208 -26.50 -5.50 -0.95
C PRO A 208 -25.24 -5.47 -0.07
N CYS A 209 -24.19 -4.75 -0.48
CA CYS A 209 -22.92 -4.75 0.22
C CYS A 209 -22.15 -3.42 0.05
N GLY A 210 -21.10 -3.27 0.84
CA GLY A 210 -20.26 -2.09 0.84
C GLY A 210 -18.90 -2.33 1.48
N VAL A 211 -18.03 -1.34 1.37
CA VAL A 211 -16.68 -1.35 1.92
C VAL A 211 -16.40 0.00 2.57
N ILE A 212 -15.71 -0.01 3.69
CA ILE A 212 -15.05 1.16 4.26
C ILE A 212 -13.56 1.05 3.94
N ILE A 213 -13.02 2.05 3.24
CA ILE A 213 -11.58 2.14 2.94
C ILE A 213 -10.99 3.37 3.61
N LYS A 214 -9.69 3.34 3.87
CA LYS A 214 -8.87 4.53 4.11
C LYS A 214 -8.10 4.82 2.83
N ALA A 215 -8.08 6.06 2.34
CA ALA A 215 -7.44 6.39 1.06
C ALA A 215 -6.75 7.75 1.09
N VAL A 216 -5.99 8.04 0.03
CA VAL A 216 -5.48 9.39 -0.22
C VAL A 216 -6.63 10.39 -0.41
N PRO A 217 -6.43 11.67 -0.07
CA PRO A 217 -7.46 12.69 -0.28
C PRO A 217 -7.77 12.86 -1.77
N GLY A 218 -9.05 13.09 -2.08
CA GLY A 218 -9.49 13.42 -3.45
C GLY A 218 -9.42 12.24 -4.43
N ILE A 219 -9.78 11.03 -3.97
CA ILE A 219 -9.81 9.86 -4.85
C ILE A 219 -10.76 10.05 -6.04
N GLU A 220 -10.28 9.77 -7.25
CA GLU A 220 -11.08 9.95 -8.46
C GLU A 220 -12.16 8.85 -8.62
N PRO A 221 -13.32 9.15 -9.23
CA PRO A 221 -14.38 8.16 -9.42
C PRO A 221 -13.94 6.89 -10.18
N SER A 222 -13.08 7.03 -11.20
CA SER A 222 -12.52 5.90 -11.94
C SER A 222 -11.71 4.97 -11.03
N ARG A 223 -10.98 5.55 -10.08
CA ARG A 223 -10.18 4.81 -9.10
C ARG A 223 -11.05 4.11 -8.06
N VAL A 224 -12.15 4.75 -7.64
CA VAL A 224 -13.15 4.14 -6.75
C VAL A 224 -13.73 2.87 -7.38
N ASN A 225 -14.11 2.92 -8.66
CA ASN A 225 -14.61 1.74 -9.37
C ASN A 225 -13.57 0.62 -9.37
N ALA A 226 -12.32 0.94 -9.71
CA ALA A 226 -11.24 -0.05 -9.71
C ALA A 226 -10.99 -0.68 -8.33
N ILE A 227 -11.10 0.09 -7.24
CA ILE A 227 -11.01 -0.41 -5.87
C ILE A 227 -12.20 -1.32 -5.54
N GLY A 228 -13.41 -0.89 -5.89
CA GLY A 228 -14.63 -1.66 -5.69
C GLY A 228 -14.56 -3.02 -6.37
N GLU A 229 -14.19 -3.06 -7.64
CA GLU A 229 -13.99 -4.29 -8.41
C GLU A 229 -12.90 -5.18 -7.81
N LEU A 230 -11.77 -4.59 -7.42
CA LEU A 230 -10.67 -5.31 -6.79
C LEU A 230 -11.13 -6.01 -5.51
N LEU A 231 -11.87 -5.31 -4.64
CA LEU A 231 -12.34 -5.87 -3.37
C LEU A 231 -13.46 -6.89 -3.57
N LEU A 232 -14.39 -6.64 -4.50
CA LEU A 232 -15.43 -7.60 -4.87
C LEU A 232 -14.81 -8.93 -5.34
N ASN A 233 -13.72 -8.86 -6.13
CA ASN A 233 -13.02 -10.01 -6.69
C ASN A 233 -12.06 -10.73 -5.73
N ASN A 234 -11.69 -10.11 -4.60
CA ASN A 234 -10.71 -10.69 -3.68
C ASN A 234 -11.20 -10.87 -2.23
N ASN A 235 -12.40 -10.38 -1.88
CA ASN A 235 -12.98 -10.55 -0.56
C ASN A 235 -14.02 -11.67 -0.52
N SER A 236 -13.88 -12.60 0.43
CA SER A 236 -14.77 -13.76 0.54
C SER A 236 -16.22 -13.40 0.91
N LEU A 237 -16.43 -12.35 1.71
CA LEU A 237 -17.77 -11.88 2.08
C LEU A 237 -18.51 -11.31 0.86
N LEU A 238 -17.78 -10.79 -0.12
CA LEU A 238 -18.36 -10.13 -1.30
C LEU A 238 -18.51 -11.07 -2.52
N ILE A 239 -17.95 -12.29 -2.46
CA ILE A 239 -18.06 -13.30 -3.53
C ILE A 239 -19.50 -13.48 -4.06
N PRO A 240 -20.53 -13.58 -3.21
CA PRO A 240 -21.90 -13.82 -3.68
C PRO A 240 -22.43 -12.75 -4.64
N TYR A 241 -21.87 -11.54 -4.60
CA TYR A 241 -22.37 -10.40 -5.37
C TYR A 241 -21.68 -10.22 -6.72
N ARG A 242 -20.66 -11.02 -7.07
CA ARG A 242 -19.88 -10.86 -8.32
C ARG A 242 -20.68 -11.03 -9.62
N GLN A 243 -21.83 -11.68 -9.58
CA GLN A 243 -22.56 -12.13 -10.79
C GLN A 243 -23.43 -11.04 -11.45
N HIS A 244 -23.52 -9.85 -10.86
CA HIS A 244 -24.37 -8.77 -11.38
C HIS A 244 -23.51 -7.61 -11.86
N THR A 245 -24.03 -6.83 -12.82
CA THR A 245 -23.46 -5.52 -13.11
C THR A 245 -23.60 -4.66 -11.86
N MET A 246 -22.50 -4.00 -11.49
CA MET A 246 -22.44 -3.18 -10.30
C MET A 246 -21.98 -1.78 -10.66
N THR A 247 -22.56 -0.79 -9.99
CA THR A 247 -22.01 0.56 -9.93
C THR A 247 -21.49 0.83 -8.53
N PHE A 248 -20.47 1.67 -8.42
CA PHE A 248 -19.88 2.02 -7.14
C PHE A 248 -20.19 3.48 -6.81
N GLU A 249 -20.86 3.66 -5.68
CA GLU A 249 -21.15 4.97 -5.12
C GLU A 249 -20.23 5.19 -3.94
N TYR A 250 -19.74 6.42 -3.75
CA TYR A 250 -18.83 6.70 -2.65
C TYR A 250 -19.07 8.06 -2.00
N GLU A 251 -18.77 8.10 -0.71
CA GLU A 251 -18.83 9.31 0.10
C GLU A 251 -17.61 9.36 1.00
N LYS A 252 -16.95 10.52 1.07
CA LYS A 252 -15.91 10.77 2.08
C LYS A 252 -16.60 10.84 3.43
N MET A 253 -16.17 10.01 4.36
CA MET A 253 -16.65 10.05 5.73
C MET A 253 -15.99 11.23 6.45
N ASP A 254 -16.78 12.00 7.18
CA ASP A 254 -16.29 12.93 8.20
C ASP A 254 -16.43 12.25 9.57
N PRO A 255 -15.45 11.43 10.00
CA PRO A 255 -15.51 10.87 11.33
C PRO A 255 -15.36 12.03 12.31
N ALA A 256 -16.46 12.43 12.93
CA ALA A 256 -16.45 13.40 14.01
C ALA A 256 -15.46 12.93 15.10
N ALA A 257 -14.27 13.51 15.05
CA ALA A 257 -13.22 13.62 16.06
C ALA A 257 -12.82 12.35 16.87
N ILE A 258 -11.57 11.94 16.66
CA ILE A 258 -10.61 11.40 17.65
C ILE A 258 -10.49 9.88 17.78
N VAL A 259 -11.47 9.07 17.36
CA VAL A 259 -11.30 7.62 17.46
C VAL A 259 -11.69 6.94 16.15
N GLU A 260 -10.78 6.10 15.63
CA GLU A 260 -11.10 5.01 14.69
C GLU A 260 -12.03 3.97 15.38
N GLU A 261 -13.06 4.45 16.07
CA GLU A 261 -14.06 3.65 16.74
C GLU A 261 -14.94 3.06 15.66
N ARG A 262 -14.71 1.77 15.40
CA ARG A 262 -15.49 0.88 14.55
C ARG A 262 -16.97 1.24 14.46
N GLU A 263 -17.64 1.47 15.59
CA GLU A 263 -19.07 1.78 15.61
C GLU A 263 -19.42 3.08 14.87
N SER A 264 -18.58 4.11 14.99
CA SER A 264 -18.78 5.40 14.33
C SER A 264 -18.70 5.24 12.82
N LEU A 265 -17.64 4.56 12.34
CA LEU A 265 -17.44 4.28 10.91
C LEU A 265 -18.58 3.44 10.33
N LEU A 266 -19.02 2.39 11.04
CA LEU A 266 -20.13 1.54 10.59
C LEU A 266 -21.47 2.31 10.60
N LYS A 267 -21.75 3.13 11.62
CA LYS A 267 -22.96 3.97 11.66
C LYS A 267 -22.98 4.97 10.51
N ALA A 268 -21.86 5.63 10.21
CA ALA A 268 -21.73 6.53 9.06
C ALA A 268 -21.97 5.79 7.74
N HIS A 269 -21.41 4.59 7.58
CA HIS A 269 -21.59 3.75 6.40
C HIS A 269 -23.06 3.34 6.19
N ILE A 270 -23.75 2.92 7.25
CA ILE A 270 -25.18 2.58 7.22
C ILE A 270 -26.02 3.82 6.88
N LYS A 271 -25.68 4.99 7.43
CA LYS A 271 -26.38 6.24 7.13
C LYS A 271 -26.22 6.64 5.66
N HIS A 272 -25.02 6.51 5.09
CA HIS A 272 -24.79 6.74 3.66
C HIS A 272 -25.65 5.83 2.80
N ARG A 273 -25.72 4.52 3.12
CA ARG A 273 -26.63 3.58 2.45
C ARG A 273 -28.08 4.01 2.51
N GLN A 274 -28.58 4.38 3.69
CA GLN A 274 -29.97 4.80 3.87
C GLN A 274 -30.29 6.05 3.04
N ALA A 275 -29.40 7.06 3.07
CA ALA A 275 -29.57 8.26 2.28
C ALA A 275 -29.66 7.98 0.78
N LYS A 276 -28.87 7.02 0.27
CA LYS A 276 -28.92 6.61 -1.14
C LYS A 276 -30.24 5.91 -1.48
N ILE A 277 -30.74 5.02 -0.61
CA ILE A 277 -32.03 4.36 -0.80
C ILE A 277 -33.18 5.38 -0.82
N ASP A 278 -33.16 6.34 0.10
CA ASP A 278 -34.20 7.38 0.20
C ASP A 278 -34.21 8.31 -1.03
N LEU A 279 -33.05 8.54 -1.67
CA LEU A 279 -32.94 9.30 -2.91
C LEU A 279 -33.47 8.54 -4.12
N SER A 280 -33.23 7.23 -4.21
CA SER A 280 -33.72 6.38 -5.30
C SER A 280 -35.23 6.14 -5.25
N ALA A 281 -35.88 6.35 -4.10
CA ALA A 281 -37.31 6.17 -3.90
C ALA A 281 -38.16 7.42 -4.25
N ARG A 282 -37.52 8.53 -4.64
CA ARG A 282 -38.17 9.80 -5.05
C ARG A 282 -38.20 9.94 -6.56
#